data_AF-A0A3B8HIA9-F1
#
_entry.id   AF-A0A3B8HIA9-F1
#
_cell.length_a   1.000
_cell.length_b   1.000
_cell.length_c   1.000
_cell.angle_alpha   90.00
_cell.angle_beta   90.00
_cell.angle_gamma   90.00
#
_symmetry.space_group_name_H-M   'P 1'
#
loop_
_entity.id
_entity.type
_entity.pdbx_description
1 polymer ?
#
loop_
_entity_poly.entity_id
_entity_poly.type
_entity_poly.pdbx_seq_one_letter_code
_entity_poly.pdbx_strand_id
1 'polypeptide(L)'
;VLTLPVVFPIILALHFDPIWFGVIAVLMMEAGLITPPMGLNLFTVAGVGKGTSLEIVIKGTAPFLFAIIAVAIVLTIFPQIALVLPNMMSR
;
A
#
# COMPACT_ATOMS: atom_id res chain seq x y z
N VAL A 1 -1.44 -6.90 -9.13
CA VAL A 1 -1.94 -5.69 -9.82
C VAL A 1 -2.62 -6.07 -11.13
N LEU A 2 -3.75 -6.77 -11.06
CA LEU A 2 -4.54 -7.13 -12.27
C LEU A 2 -5.63 -6.11 -12.57
N THR A 3 -6.02 -5.32 -11.57
CA THR A 3 -7.11 -4.33 -11.65
C THR A 3 -6.69 -3.01 -12.31
N LEU A 4 -5.39 -2.70 -12.32
CA LEU A 4 -4.86 -1.45 -12.88
C LEU A 4 -5.26 -1.22 -14.34
N PRO A 5 -5.05 -2.13 -15.31
CA PRO A 5 -5.42 -1.88 -16.71
C PRO A 5 -6.93 -1.67 -16.92
N VAL A 6 -7.77 -2.18 -16.01
CA VAL A 6 -9.22 -1.99 -16.05
C VAL A 6 -9.63 -0.63 -15.46
N VAL A 7 -9.01 -0.23 -14.34
CA VAL A 7 -9.37 1.00 -13.62
C VAL A 7 -8.66 2.24 -14.17
N PHE A 8 -7.47 2.09 -14.74
CA PHE A 8 -6.68 3.17 -15.31
C PHE A 8 -7.43 4.05 -16.34
N PRO A 9 -8.14 3.50 -17.35
CA PRO A 9 -8.91 4.34 -18.27
C PRO A 9 -10.04 5.11 -17.58
N ILE A 10 -10.60 4.58 -16.49
CA ILE A 10 -11.64 5.25 -15.69
C ILE A 10 -11.04 6.43 -14.93
N ILE A 11 -9.87 6.26 -14.32
CA ILE A 11 -9.13 7.32 -13.61
C ILE A 11 -8.83 8.50 -14.54
N LEU A 12 -8.36 8.21 -15.76
CA LEU A 12 -8.10 9.23 -16.78
C LEU A 12 -9.39 9.93 -17.23
N ALA A 13 -10.48 9.19 -17.44
CA ALA A 13 -11.78 9.77 -17.81
C ALA A 13 -12.35 10.69 -16.72
N LEU A 14 -12.07 10.39 -15.44
CA LEU A 14 -12.47 11.19 -14.29
C LEU A 14 -11.52 12.36 -14.00
N HIS A 15 -10.50 12.59 -14.83
CA HIS A 15 -9.49 13.65 -14.67
C HIS A 15 -8.73 13.58 -13.33
N PHE A 16 -8.59 12.38 -12.77
CA PHE A 16 -7.75 12.16 -11.60
C PHE A 16 -6.29 11.97 -11.99
N ASP A 17 -5.39 12.36 -11.08
CA ASP A 17 -3.95 12.16 -11.29
C ASP A 17 -3.61 10.66 -11.21
N PRO A 18 -3.03 10.07 -12.26
CA PRO A 18 -2.72 8.64 -12.29
C PRO A 18 -1.63 8.25 -11.29
N ILE A 19 -0.71 9.16 -10.98
CA ILE A 19 0.38 8.91 -10.03
C ILE A 19 -0.20 8.78 -8.64
N TRP A 20 -1.09 9.70 -8.25
CA TRP A 20 -1.79 9.63 -6.98
C TRP A 20 -2.53 8.30 -6.81
N PHE A 21 -3.28 7.89 -7.83
CA PHE A 21 -3.99 6.60 -7.82
C PHE A 21 -3.02 5.42 -7.69
N GLY A 22 -1.90 5.46 -8.43
CA GLY A 22 -0.86 4.45 -8.34
C GLY A 22 -0.28 4.32 -6.93
N VAL A 23 0.00 5.44 -6.27
CA VAL A 23 0.51 5.45 -4.89
C VAL A 23 -0.50 4.83 -3.92
N ILE A 24 -1.77 5.19 -4.01
CA ILE A 24 -2.82 4.57 -3.16
C ILE A 24 -2.95 3.08 -3.46
N ALA A 25 -2.95 2.69 -4.74
CA ALA A 25 -3.05 1.28 -5.12
C ALA A 25 -1.90 0.44 -4.57
N VAL A 26 -0.67 0.98 -4.57
CA VAL A 26 0.50 0.33 -3.97
C VAL A 26 0.36 0.22 -2.46
N LEU A 27 -0.05 1.29 -1.77
CA LEU A 27 -0.28 1.25 -0.31
C LEU A 27 -1.32 0.22 0.10
N MET A 28 -2.42 0.11 -0.66
CA MET A 28 -3.45 -0.90 -0.42
C MET A 28 -2.93 -2.32 -0.71
N MET A 29 -2.06 -2.49 -1.70
CA MET A 29 -1.41 -3.77 -1.95
C MET A 29 -0.51 -4.17 -0.77
N GLU A 30 0.31 -3.25 -0.26
CA GLU A 30 1.17 -3.48 0.90
C GLU A 30 0.35 -3.84 2.16
N ALA A 31 -0.77 -3.14 2.40
CA ALA A 31 -1.70 -3.48 3.48
C ALA A 31 -2.24 -4.93 3.35
N GLY A 32 -2.49 -5.39 2.13
CA GLY A 32 -2.92 -6.76 1.85
C GLY A 32 -1.83 -7.81 2.08
N LEU A 33 -0.56 -7.47 1.87
CA LEU A 33 0.58 -8.37 2.10
C LEU A 33 0.88 -8.59 3.59
N ILE A 34 0.51 -7.64 4.44
CA ILE A 34 0.71 -7.71 5.90
C ILE A 34 -0.53 -8.14 6.69
N THR A 35 -1.72 -8.22 6.06
CA THR A 35 -2.96 -8.66 6.73
C THR A 35 -3.22 -10.14 6.43
N PRO A 36 -3.68 -10.96 7.40
CA PRO A 36 -4.06 -12.35 7.15
C PRO A 36 -5.37 -12.42 6.35
N PRO A 37 -5.29 -12.42 5.01
CA PRO A 37 -5.66 -13.59 4.20
C PRO A 37 -4.66 -13.92 3.07
N MET A 38 -3.82 -12.96 2.65
CA MET A 38 -2.70 -13.17 1.73
C MET A 38 -1.39 -13.29 2.51
N GLY A 39 -1.15 -12.36 3.44
CA GLY A 39 -0.18 -12.46 4.54
C GLY A 39 1.25 -12.84 4.17
N LEU A 40 1.64 -12.70 2.89
CA LEU A 40 2.89 -13.26 2.37
C LEU A 40 4.10 -12.82 3.20
N ASN A 41 4.17 -11.52 3.54
CA ASN A 41 5.25 -10.97 4.35
C ASN A 41 5.27 -11.58 5.76
N LEU A 42 4.10 -11.80 6.37
CA LEU A 42 3.97 -12.44 7.68
C LEU A 42 4.43 -13.91 7.63
N PHE A 43 4.01 -14.65 6.60
CA PHE A 43 4.35 -16.06 6.42
C PHE A 43 5.84 -16.27 6.12
N THR A 44 6.46 -15.40 5.33
CA THR A 44 7.90 -15.44 5.07
C THR A 44 8.70 -15.21 6.34
N VAL A 45 8.33 -14.22 7.16
CA VAL A 45 9.01 -13.94 8.43
C VAL A 45 8.84 -15.09 9.43
N ALA A 46 7.62 -15.65 9.55
CA ALA A 46 7.37 -16.81 10.39
C ALA A 46 8.12 -18.07 9.92
N GLY A 47 8.33 -18.24 8.60
CA GLY A 47 9.07 -19.37 8.03
C GLY A 47 10.59 -19.32 8.26
N VAL A 48 11.17 -18.12 8.35
CA VAL A 48 12.60 -17.92 8.64
C VAL A 48 12.87 -17.90 10.15
N GLY A 49 11.92 -17.38 10.95
CA GLY A 49 12.02 -17.31 12.40
C GLY A 49 11.74 -18.64 13.08
N LYS A 50 12.78 -19.44 13.35
CA LYS A 50 12.67 -20.68 14.15
C LYS A 50 11.94 -20.41 15.47
N GLY A 51 10.71 -20.93 15.60
CA GLY A 51 9.93 -20.89 16.84
C GLY A 51 9.08 -19.63 17.07
N THR A 52 8.99 -18.71 16.09
CA THR A 52 8.06 -17.56 16.21
C THR A 52 6.68 -17.97 15.70
N SER A 53 5.70 -18.02 16.60
CA SER A 53 4.30 -18.26 16.19
C SER A 53 3.83 -17.14 15.26
N LEU A 54 3.12 -17.50 14.20
CA LEU A 54 2.50 -16.56 13.25
C LEU A 54 1.68 -15.48 13.99
N GLU A 55 1.07 -15.84 15.11
CA GLU A 55 0.29 -14.94 15.95
C GLU A 55 1.11 -13.79 16.57
N ILE A 56 2.37 -14.05 16.91
CA ILE A 56 3.30 -13.04 17.42
C ILE A 56 3.68 -12.07 16.30
N VAL A 57 3.95 -12.60 15.10
CA VAL A 57 4.28 -11.79 13.92
C VAL A 57 3.10 -10.89 13.56
N ILE A 58 1.88 -11.43 13.50
CA ILE A 58 0.66 -10.67 13.23
C ILE A 58 0.47 -9.54 14.23
N LYS A 59 0.62 -9.81 15.54
CA LYS A 59 0.55 -8.76 16.57
C LYS A 59 1.64 -7.71 16.40
N GLY A 60 2.85 -8.12 16.02
CA GLY A 60 3.97 -7.21 15.77
C GLY A 60 3.77 -6.31 14.54
N THR A 61 3.03 -6.77 13.53
CA THR A 61 2.77 -6.00 12.28
C THR A 61 1.52 -5.13 12.34
N ALA A 62 0.64 -5.32 13.34
CA ALA A 62 -0.52 -4.46 13.58
C ALA A 62 -0.23 -2.93 13.58
N PRO A 63 0.84 -2.41 14.23
CA PRO A 63 1.17 -0.98 14.15
C PRO A 63 1.54 -0.52 12.73
N PHE A 64 2.14 -1.39 11.92
CA PHE A 64 2.45 -1.10 10.52
C PHE A 64 1.19 -0.97 9.66
N LEU A 65 0.20 -1.82 9.89
CA LEU A 65 -1.09 -1.71 9.21
C LEU A 65 -1.75 -0.36 9.50
N PHE A 66 -1.70 0.07 10.77
CA PHE A 66 -2.23 1.37 11.16
C PHE A 66 -1.48 2.53 10.50
N ALA A 67 -0.15 2.44 10.40
CA ALA A 67 0.66 3.43 9.70
C ALA A 67 0.30 3.52 8.20
N ILE A 68 0.13 2.38 7.52
CA ILE A 68 -0.26 2.36 6.10
C ILE A 68 -1.64 3.00 5.91
N ILE A 69 -2.61 2.70 6.76
CA ILE A 69 -3.95 3.30 6.70
C ILE A 69 -3.87 4.81 6.97
N ALA A 70 -3.10 5.25 7.97
CA ALA A 70 -2.91 6.65 8.26
C ALA A 70 -2.30 7.41 7.08
N VAL A 71 -1.25 6.87 6.46
CA VAL A 71 -0.63 7.44 5.26
C VAL A 71 -1.62 7.47 4.10
N ALA A 72 -2.40 6.41 3.87
CA ALA A 72 -3.41 6.37 2.83
C ALA A 72 -4.48 7.46 3.00
N ILE A 73 -4.96 7.69 4.23
CA ILE A 73 -5.91 8.76 4.54
C ILE A 73 -5.28 10.13 4.25
N VAL A 74 -4.06 10.36 4.73
CA VAL A 74 -3.34 11.62 4.51
C VAL A 74 -3.15 11.89 3.02
N LEU A 75 -2.73 10.91 2.23
CA LEU A 75 -2.54 11.06 0.79
C LEU A 75 -3.86 11.20 0.03
N THR A 76 -4.95 10.64 0.54
CA THR A 76 -6.28 10.81 -0.05
C THR A 76 -6.80 12.24 0.14
N ILE A 77 -6.56 12.85 1.32
CA ILE A 77 -6.94 14.23 1.61
C ILE A 77 -5.97 15.23 0.94
N PHE A 78 -4.67 14.90 0.91
CA PHE A 78 -3.60 15.75 0.39
C PHE A 78 -2.84 15.04 -0.75
N PRO A 79 -3.44 14.93 -1.95
CA PRO A 79 -2.84 14.23 -3.09
C PRO A 79 -1.51 14.86 -3.54
N GLN A 80 -1.33 16.15 -3.26
CA GLN A 80 -0.14 16.93 -3.62
C GLN A 80 1.15 16.34 -3.02
N ILE A 81 1.08 15.68 -1.86
CA ILE A 81 2.25 15.07 -1.20
C ILE A 81 2.83 13.95 -2.09
N ALA A 82 1.96 13.15 -2.72
CA ALA A 82 2.40 12.09 -3.64
C ALA A 82 3.05 12.65 -4.92
N LEU A 83 2.73 13.91 -5.27
CA LEU A 83 3.20 14.56 -6.50
C LEU A 83 4.47 15.39 -6.30
N VAL A 84 4.89 15.66 -5.05
CA VAL A 84 6.11 16.44 -4.77
C VAL A 84 7.33 15.82 -5.45
N LEU A 85 7.56 14.53 -5.22
CA LEU A 85 8.73 13.84 -5.76
C LEU A 85 8.69 13.76 -7.31
N PRO A 86 7.58 13.34 -7.96
CA PRO A 86 7.44 13.42 -9.42
C PRO A 86 7.69 14.82 -9.99
N ASN A 87 7.12 15.86 -9.37
CA ASN A 87 7.27 17.24 -9.82
C ASN A 87 8.73 17.73 -9.70
N MET A 88 9.50 17.19 -8.76
CA MET A 88 10.93 17.50 -8.62
C MET A 88 11.80 16.77 -9.64
N MET A 89 11.40 15.58 -10.09
CA MET A 89 12.14 14.78 -11.09
C MET A 89 11.86 15.20 -12.54
N SER A 90 10.73 15.87 -12.80
CA SER A 90 10.35 16.33 -14.14
C SER A 90 10.97 17.69 -14.54
N ARG A 91 12.01 18.14 -13.82
CA ARG A 91 12.82 19.34 -14.14
C ARG A 91 14.19 18.91 -14.64
#